data_AF-R0K9Q5-F1
#
_entry.id   AF-R0K9Q5-F1
#
_cell.length_a   1.000
_cell.length_b   1.000
_cell.length_c   1.000
_cell.angle_alpha   90.00
_cell.angle_beta   90.00
_cell.angle_gamma   90.00
#
_symmetry.space_group_name_H-M   'P 1'
#
loop_
_entity.id
_entity.type
_entity.pdbx_description
1 polymer ?
#
loop_
_entity_poly.entity_id
_entity_poly.type
_entity_poly.pdbx_seq_one_letter_code
_entity_poly.pdbx_strand_id
1 'polypeptide(L)'
;MSPNTDPYTRTLIVALKSPSVGKSISQISELTGVHPRTVNRIYSRAIEAGFEPNVLPLKILPEHVQDAPRSGRPSKQTDKVKEQIIQQVRRDRYGREKSCADVAGALSLQGVNISRTTVWRVLREAGYRKTKPTRKPGLTQEMRSARLSGA
;
A
#
# COMPACT_ATOMS: atom_id res chain seq x y z
N MET A 1 -14.48 -13.52 -14.39
CA MET A 1 -13.36 -14.49 -14.46
C MET A 1 -13.10 -14.74 -15.93
N SER A 2 -11.88 -14.55 -16.43
CA SER A 2 -11.55 -15.09 -17.75
C SER A 2 -11.71 -16.62 -17.66
N PRO A 3 -12.49 -17.27 -18.53
CA PRO A 3 -12.90 -18.66 -18.34
C PRO A 3 -11.73 -19.66 -18.28
N ASN A 4 -10.56 -19.29 -18.80
CA ASN A 4 -9.41 -20.20 -18.96
C ASN A 4 -8.22 -19.78 -18.07
N THR A 5 -8.45 -19.41 -16.81
CA THR A 5 -7.36 -18.95 -15.92
C THR A 5 -7.59 -19.28 -14.44
N ASP A 6 -8.39 -20.29 -14.15
CA ASP A 6 -8.53 -20.83 -12.81
C ASP A 6 -7.24 -21.54 -12.33
N PRO A 7 -7.05 -21.73 -11.02
CA PRO A 7 -5.86 -22.39 -10.49
C PRO A 7 -5.66 -23.81 -11.02
N TYR A 8 -6.71 -24.60 -11.25
CA TYR A 8 -6.57 -25.99 -11.69
C TYR A 8 -6.06 -26.08 -13.13
N THR A 9 -6.57 -25.24 -14.03
CA THR A 9 -6.05 -25.15 -15.42
C THR A 9 -4.58 -24.74 -15.43
N ARG A 10 -4.17 -23.82 -14.54
CA ARG A 10 -2.76 -23.43 -14.41
C ARG A 10 -1.89 -24.58 -13.88
N THR A 11 -2.36 -25.34 -12.89
CA THR A 11 -1.67 -26.56 -12.41
C THR A 11 -1.47 -27.56 -13.54
N LEU A 12 -2.53 -27.81 -14.34
CA LEU A 12 -2.47 -28.70 -15.49
C LEU A 12 -1.41 -28.22 -16.50
N ILE A 13 -1.39 -26.92 -16.81
CA ILE A 13 -0.38 -26.32 -17.71
C ILE A 13 1.04 -26.53 -17.18
N VAL A 14 1.28 -26.28 -15.89
CA VAL A 14 2.60 -26.44 -15.27
C VAL A 14 3.05 -27.91 -15.33
N ALA A 15 2.15 -28.85 -15.04
CA ALA A 15 2.42 -30.27 -15.12
C ALA A 15 2.74 -30.73 -16.56
N LEU A 16 1.90 -30.38 -17.54
CA LEU A 16 2.05 -30.79 -18.94
C LEU A 16 3.33 -30.23 -19.57
N LYS A 17 3.69 -28.99 -19.21
CA LYS A 17 4.88 -28.32 -19.74
C LYS A 17 6.17 -28.74 -19.03
N SER A 18 6.08 -29.32 -17.83
CA SER A 18 7.25 -29.84 -17.12
C SER A 18 8.04 -30.81 -18.01
N PRO A 19 9.38 -30.77 -18.01
CA PRO A 19 10.23 -31.67 -18.80
C PRO A 19 9.91 -33.15 -18.59
N SER A 20 9.42 -33.52 -17.40
CA SER A 20 9.01 -34.89 -17.08
C SER A 20 7.85 -35.40 -17.95
N VAL A 21 7.00 -34.51 -18.45
CA VAL A 21 5.87 -34.82 -19.34
C VAL A 21 6.16 -34.38 -20.79
N GLY A 22 6.77 -33.20 -20.96
CA GLY A 22 7.35 -32.77 -22.22
C GLY A 22 6.36 -32.40 -23.33
N LYS A 23 5.12 -31.99 -23.02
CA LYS A 23 4.17 -31.58 -24.06
C LYS A 23 4.56 -30.26 -24.72
N SER A 24 4.33 -30.16 -26.02
CA SER A 24 4.56 -28.91 -26.75
C SER A 24 3.54 -27.84 -26.38
N ILE A 25 3.88 -26.57 -26.58
CA ILE A 25 2.98 -25.45 -26.26
C ILE A 25 1.69 -25.51 -27.11
N SER A 26 1.78 -25.95 -28.37
CA SER A 26 0.61 -26.12 -29.24
C SER A 26 -0.33 -27.20 -28.71
N GLN A 27 0.21 -28.35 -28.29
CA GLN A 27 -0.57 -29.42 -27.67
C GLN A 27 -1.24 -28.95 -26.37
N ILE A 28 -0.52 -28.21 -25.53
CA ILE A 28 -1.10 -27.69 -24.28
C ILE A 28 -2.21 -26.68 -24.59
N SER A 29 -2.03 -25.82 -25.59
CA SER A 29 -3.05 -24.86 -26.02
C SER A 29 -4.30 -25.56 -26.54
N GLU A 30 -4.15 -26.65 -27.29
CA GLU A 30 -5.26 -27.45 -27.80
C GLU A 30 -6.01 -28.17 -26.65
N LEU A 31 -5.27 -28.76 -25.71
CA LEU A 31 -5.86 -29.47 -24.56
C LEU A 31 -6.58 -28.55 -23.57
N THR A 32 -6.06 -27.34 -23.36
CA THR A 32 -6.54 -26.42 -22.30
C THR A 32 -7.37 -25.26 -22.81
N GLY A 33 -7.41 -25.02 -24.13
CA GLY A 33 -8.02 -23.82 -24.72
C GLY A 33 -7.34 -22.51 -24.32
N VAL A 34 -6.13 -22.58 -23.74
CA VAL A 34 -5.36 -21.40 -23.31
C VAL A 34 -4.39 -20.98 -24.40
N HIS A 35 -4.45 -19.71 -24.80
CA HIS A 35 -3.58 -19.16 -25.83
C HIS A 35 -2.08 -19.44 -25.53
N PRO A 36 -1.25 -19.82 -26.52
CA PRO A 36 0.17 -20.19 -26.33
C PRO A 36 1.00 -19.20 -25.50
N ARG A 37 0.77 -17.89 -25.72
CA ARG A 37 1.41 -16.82 -24.94
C ARG A 37 1.07 -16.88 -23.45
N THR A 38 -0.17 -17.24 -23.11
CA THR A 38 -0.64 -17.37 -21.74
C THR A 38 -0.07 -18.64 -21.09
N VAL A 39 0.03 -19.75 -21.83
CA VAL A 39 0.72 -20.98 -21.38
C VAL A 39 2.15 -20.68 -20.93
N ASN A 40 2.93 -20.01 -21.78
CA ASN A 40 4.30 -19.64 -21.41
C ASN A 40 4.35 -18.70 -20.20
N ARG A 41 3.46 -17.70 -20.14
CA ARG A 41 3.40 -16.78 -18.99
C ARG A 41 3.09 -17.49 -17.67
N ILE A 42 2.18 -18.46 -17.68
CA ILE A 42 1.84 -19.26 -16.50
C ILE A 42 3.07 -20.05 -16.05
N TYR A 43 3.74 -20.73 -16.98
CA TYR A 43 4.91 -21.54 -16.66
C TYR A 43 6.10 -20.72 -16.15
N SER A 44 6.39 -19.57 -16.77
CA SER A 44 7.45 -18.66 -16.29
C SER A 44 7.16 -18.16 -14.87
N ARG A 45 5.90 -17.82 -14.56
CA ARG A 45 5.50 -17.42 -13.20
C ARG A 45 5.66 -18.53 -12.17
N ALA A 46 5.37 -19.77 -12.54
CA ALA A 46 5.59 -20.91 -11.66
C ALA A 46 7.09 -21.02 -11.31
N ILE A 47 7.99 -20.88 -12.30
CA ILE A 47 9.44 -20.88 -12.09
C ILE A 47 9.87 -19.70 -11.20
N GLU A 48 9.37 -18.49 -11.46
CA GLU A 48 9.64 -17.31 -10.62
C GLU A 48 9.17 -17.50 -9.17
N ALA A 49 8.12 -18.28 -8.95
CA ALA A 49 7.60 -18.65 -7.64
C ALA A 49 8.35 -19.83 -6.99
N GLY A 50 9.43 -20.35 -7.59
CA GLY A 50 10.26 -21.40 -7.00
C GLY A 50 9.95 -22.82 -7.47
N PHE A 51 9.14 -22.99 -8.51
CA PHE A 51 8.90 -24.32 -9.08
C PHE A 51 10.17 -24.87 -9.77
N GLU A 52 10.62 -26.05 -9.33
CA GLU A 52 11.77 -26.75 -9.90
C GLU A 52 11.32 -27.86 -10.88
N PRO A 53 11.39 -27.63 -12.20
CA PRO A 53 10.86 -28.57 -13.19
C PRO A 53 11.71 -29.84 -13.39
N ASN A 54 12.98 -29.82 -12.96
CA ASN A 54 13.94 -30.91 -13.19
C ASN A 54 14.00 -31.91 -12.02
N VAL A 55 13.27 -31.67 -10.94
CA VAL A 55 13.28 -32.51 -9.74
C VAL A 55 12.05 -33.41 -9.74
N LEU A 56 12.29 -34.71 -9.51
CA LEU A 56 11.24 -35.69 -9.29
C LEU A 56 11.15 -36.05 -7.80
N PRO A 57 9.95 -36.27 -7.24
CA PRO A 57 8.64 -36.14 -7.88
C PRO A 57 8.25 -34.67 -8.14
N LEU A 58 7.39 -34.45 -9.14
CA LEU A 58 6.93 -33.10 -9.48
C LEU A 58 6.10 -32.50 -8.34
N LYS A 59 6.63 -31.48 -7.68
CA LYS A 59 5.95 -30.79 -6.57
C LYS A 59 5.37 -29.46 -7.04
N ILE A 60 4.06 -29.44 -7.32
CA ILE A 60 3.34 -28.22 -7.65
C ILE A 60 2.59 -27.75 -6.39
N LEU A 61 3.05 -26.65 -5.82
CA LEU A 61 2.44 -26.03 -4.64
C LEU A 61 1.44 -24.94 -5.05
N PRO A 62 0.48 -24.57 -4.17
CA PRO A 62 -0.46 -23.49 -4.43
C PRO A 62 0.23 -22.16 -4.81
N GLU A 63 1.38 -21.87 -4.21
CA GLU A 63 2.17 -20.66 -4.46
C GLU A 63 2.64 -20.52 -5.91
N HIS A 64 2.86 -21.64 -6.62
CA HIS A 64 3.29 -21.64 -8.02
C HIS A 64 2.17 -21.26 -9.00
N VAL A 65 0.93 -21.27 -8.52
CA VAL A 65 -0.28 -21.27 -9.35
C VAL A 65 -1.20 -20.09 -9.04
N GLN A 66 -1.24 -19.70 -7.77
CA GLN A 66 -2.04 -18.58 -7.28
C GLN A 66 -1.53 -17.24 -7.85
N ASP A 67 -2.45 -16.29 -8.01
CA ASP A 67 -2.08 -14.94 -8.39
C ASP A 67 -1.40 -14.22 -7.22
N ALA A 68 -0.22 -13.66 -7.48
CA ALA A 68 0.42 -12.77 -6.53
C ALA A 68 -0.49 -11.57 -6.22
N PRO A 69 -0.43 -11.03 -4.98
CA PRO A 69 -1.11 -9.79 -4.65
C PRO A 69 -0.76 -8.72 -5.68
N ARG A 70 -1.77 -8.07 -6.23
CA ARG A 70 -1.54 -7.00 -7.21
C ARG A 70 -0.79 -5.88 -6.50
N SER A 71 0.33 -5.44 -7.08
CA SER A 71 0.97 -4.19 -6.68
C SER A 71 -0.03 -3.06 -6.94
N GLY A 72 -0.69 -2.61 -5.88
CA GLY A 72 -1.57 -1.46 -5.93
C GLY A 72 -0.80 -0.21 -6.34
N ARG A 73 -1.52 0.90 -6.55
CA ARG A 73 -0.87 2.19 -6.77
C ARG A 73 0.01 2.54 -5.56
N PRO A 74 1.27 2.93 -5.74
CA PRO A 74 2.13 3.34 -4.62
C PRO A 74 1.46 4.48 -3.84
N SER A 75 1.36 4.30 -2.53
CA SER A 75 0.72 5.27 -1.64
C SER A 75 1.65 6.47 -1.41
N LYS A 76 1.08 7.67 -1.31
CA LYS A 76 1.80 8.85 -0.81
C LYS A 76 2.08 8.79 0.70
N GLN A 77 1.51 7.81 1.40
CA GLN A 77 1.69 7.58 2.83
C GLN A 77 2.88 6.65 3.11
N THR A 78 4.07 7.01 2.62
CA THR A 78 5.30 6.31 2.98
C THR A 78 5.54 6.43 4.48
N ASP A 79 6.21 5.46 5.10
CA ASP A 79 6.46 5.45 6.55
C ASP A 79 7.17 6.72 7.02
N LYS A 80 8.14 7.21 6.23
CA LYS A 80 8.79 8.51 6.44
C LYS A 80 7.81 9.68 6.53
N VAL A 81 6.81 9.72 5.64
CA VAL A 81 5.78 10.78 5.62
C VAL A 81 4.87 10.64 6.85
N LYS A 82 4.52 9.40 7.23
CA LYS A 82 3.72 9.15 8.44
C LYS A 82 4.45 9.66 9.69
N GLU A 83 5.74 9.36 9.82
CA GLU A 83 6.57 9.84 10.92
C GLU A 83 6.68 11.36 10.98
N GLN A 84 6.92 12.01 9.83
CA GLN A 84 6.97 13.48 9.74
C GLN A 84 5.67 14.13 10.22
N ILE A 85 4.51 13.61 9.79
CA ILE A 85 3.20 14.08 10.23
C ILE A 85 3.07 13.97 11.76
N ILE A 86 3.44 12.81 12.32
CA ILE A 86 3.33 12.54 13.76
C ILE A 86 4.28 13.45 14.57
N GLN A 87 5.52 13.62 14.13
CA GLN A 87 6.50 14.49 14.77
C GLN A 87 6.04 15.93 14.81
N GLN A 88 5.45 16.42 13.72
CA GLN A 88 4.96 17.80 13.65
C GLN A 88 3.79 18.08 14.60
N VAL A 89 2.91 17.09 14.79
CA VAL A 89 1.82 17.18 15.79
C VAL A 89 2.38 17.09 17.21
N ARG A 90 3.35 16.19 17.47
CA ARG A 90 3.96 16.03 18.81
C ARG A 90 4.76 17.25 19.27
N ARG A 91 5.49 17.91 18.35
CA ARG A 91 6.31 19.10 18.66
C ARG A 91 5.48 20.25 19.21
N ASP A 92 4.19 20.32 18.88
CA ASP A 92 3.30 21.44 19.20
C ASP A 92 2.44 21.21 20.44
N ARG A 93 2.91 20.39 21.39
CA ARG A 93 2.12 19.97 22.58
C ARG A 93 1.60 21.13 23.44
N TYR A 94 2.27 22.28 23.41
CA TYR A 94 1.93 23.47 24.21
C TYR A 94 1.47 24.67 23.37
N GLY A 95 1.40 24.53 22.05
CA GLY A 95 0.99 25.61 21.15
C GLY A 95 -0.49 25.57 20.78
N ARG A 96 -0.87 26.40 19.82
CA ARG A 96 -2.24 26.39 19.27
C ARG A 96 -2.43 25.08 18.49
N GLU A 97 -3.55 24.39 18.71
CA GLU A 97 -3.89 23.19 17.94
C GLU A 97 -3.85 23.49 16.43
N LYS A 98 -2.98 22.77 15.70
CA LYS A 98 -2.87 22.84 14.24
C LYS A 98 -3.98 22.03 13.58
N SER A 99 -4.60 22.60 12.56
CA SER A 99 -5.50 21.83 11.70
C SER A 99 -4.72 20.89 10.79
N CYS A 100 -5.38 19.87 10.24
CA CYS A 100 -4.77 19.02 9.21
C CYS A 100 -4.33 19.82 7.96
N ALA A 101 -4.91 21.01 7.71
CA ALA A 101 -4.51 21.87 6.60
C ALA A 101 -3.18 22.55 6.89
N ASP A 102 -2.99 23.01 8.13
CA ASP A 102 -1.75 23.64 8.58
C ASP A 102 -0.58 22.64 8.55
N VAL A 103 -0.83 21.39 8.97
CA VAL A 103 0.16 20.31 8.89
C VAL A 103 0.52 20.01 7.44
N ALA A 104 -0.47 19.89 6.55
CA ALA A 104 -0.23 19.67 5.12
C ALA A 104 0.55 20.83 4.48
N GLY A 105 0.22 22.07 4.80
CA GLY A 105 0.91 23.26 4.28
C GLY A 105 2.38 23.30 4.71
N ALA A 106 2.66 23.04 5.98
CA ALA A 106 4.03 23.02 6.48
C ALA A 106 4.86 21.84 5.92
N LEU A 107 4.24 20.69 5.63
CA LEU A 107 4.90 19.59 4.93
C LEU A 107 5.15 19.92 3.45
N SER A 108 4.26 20.68 2.81
CA SER A 108 4.46 21.19 1.45
C SER A 108 5.68 22.11 1.37
N LEU A 109 5.91 22.97 2.38
CA LEU A 109 7.13 23.78 2.49
C LEU A 109 8.41 22.94 2.62
N GLN A 110 8.29 21.70 3.13
CA GLN A 110 9.38 20.71 3.22
C GLN A 110 9.47 19.83 1.96
N GLY A 111 8.72 20.14 0.91
CA GLY A 111 8.71 19.40 -0.37
C GLY A 111 7.75 18.20 -0.41
N VAL A 112 6.96 17.96 0.65
CA VAL A 112 6.03 16.82 0.74
C VAL A 112 4.60 17.27 0.43
N ASN A 113 4.17 17.06 -0.82
CA ASN A 113 2.84 17.45 -1.28
C ASN A 113 1.76 16.39 -1.00
N ILE A 114 1.11 16.53 0.16
CA ILE A 114 0.01 15.68 0.63
C ILE A 114 -1.26 16.48 0.93
N SER A 115 -2.42 15.85 0.73
CA SER A 115 -3.70 16.50 1.02
C SER A 115 -4.00 16.53 2.52
N ARG A 116 -4.78 17.51 2.96
CA ARG A 116 -5.39 17.58 4.30
C ARG A 116 -6.07 16.27 4.71
N THR A 117 -6.77 15.64 3.78
CA THR A 117 -7.49 14.37 3.99
C THR A 117 -6.53 13.20 4.21
N THR A 118 -5.36 13.20 3.56
CA THR A 118 -4.30 12.20 3.76
C THR A 118 -3.71 12.33 5.15
N VAL A 119 -3.41 13.56 5.60
CA VAL A 119 -2.95 13.85 6.97
C VAL A 119 -3.95 13.33 7.99
N TRP A 120 -5.24 13.62 7.80
CA TRP A 120 -6.29 13.14 8.70
C TRP A 120 -6.33 11.61 8.78
N ARG A 121 -6.24 10.90 7.64
CA ARG A 121 -6.23 9.42 7.63
C ARG A 121 -5.05 8.86 8.41
N VAL A 122 -3.84 9.39 8.18
CA VAL A 122 -2.62 8.97 8.88
C VAL A 122 -2.73 9.20 10.39
N LEU A 123 -3.22 10.37 10.81
CA LEU A 123 -3.41 10.66 12.23
C LEU A 123 -4.45 9.73 12.88
N ARG A 124 -5.52 9.41 12.16
CA ARG A 124 -6.59 8.52 12.65
C ARG A 124 -6.12 7.07 12.76
N GLU A 125 -5.30 6.61 11.82
CA GLU A 125 -4.60 5.31 11.86
C GLU A 125 -3.63 5.25 13.05
N ALA A 126 -2.91 6.34 13.31
CA ALA A 126 -2.00 6.47 14.46
C ALA A 126 -2.71 6.70 15.82
N GLY A 127 -4.05 6.62 15.86
CA GLY A 127 -4.83 6.70 17.11
C GLY A 127 -5.13 8.12 17.62
N TYR A 128 -4.76 9.17 16.88
CA TYR A 128 -5.09 10.55 17.25
C TYR A 128 -6.60 10.80 17.07
N ARG A 129 -7.25 11.27 18.14
CA ARG A 129 -8.65 11.70 18.13
C ARG A 129 -8.72 13.22 17.99
N LYS A 130 -9.79 13.71 17.35
CA LYS A 130 -10.07 15.15 17.26
C LYS A 130 -10.34 15.70 18.67
N THR A 131 -9.34 16.30 19.30
CA THR A 131 -9.57 17.14 20.48
C THR A 131 -10.12 18.49 20.01
N LYS A 132 -11.04 19.07 20.77
CA LYS A 132 -11.63 20.37 20.42
C LYS A 132 -10.54 21.44 20.60
N PRO A 133 -10.42 22.43 19.69
CA PRO A 133 -9.55 23.59 19.89
C PRO A 133 -9.86 24.27 21.21
N THR A 134 -9.01 24.03 22.21
CA THR A 134 -9.07 24.76 23.48
C THR A 134 -8.34 26.06 23.24
N ARG A 135 -9.08 27.07 22.74
CA ARG A 135 -8.54 28.42 22.61
C ARG A 135 -8.43 29.00 24.01
N LYS A 136 -7.21 29.34 24.44
CA LYS A 136 -7.02 30.21 25.59
C LYS A 136 -7.79 31.51 25.31
N PRO A 137 -8.77 31.90 26.14
CA PRO A 137 -9.49 33.15 25.91
C PRO A 137 -8.48 34.29 25.83
N GLY A 138 -8.67 35.18 24.84
CA GLY A 138 -7.83 36.36 24.71
C GLY A 138 -7.97 37.26 25.94
N LEU A 139 -6.97 38.09 26.22
CA LEU A 139 -7.09 39.12 27.25
C LEU A 139 -8.29 40.03 26.93
N THR A 140 -9.17 40.21 27.92
CA THR A 140 -10.22 41.23 27.89
C THR A 140 -9.59 42.62 27.85
N GLN A 141 -10.37 43.62 27.44
CA GLN A 141 -9.90 44.99 27.33
C GLN A 141 -9.41 45.53 28.69
N GLU A 142 -10.10 45.16 29.78
CA GLU A 142 -9.73 45.48 31.16
C GLU A 142 -8.39 44.84 31.58
N MET A 143 -8.15 43.59 31.20
CA MET A 143 -6.86 42.93 31.49
C MET A 143 -5.71 43.57 30.71
N ARG A 144 -5.97 44.16 29.54
CA ARG A 144 -4.96 44.90 28.76
C ARG A 144 -4.65 46.25 29.39
N SER A 145 -5.68 46.99 29.79
CA SER A 145 -5.49 48.29 30.46
C SER A 145 -4.78 48.13 31.79
N ALA A 146 -5.15 47.14 32.62
CA ALA A 146 -4.49 46.86 33.91
C ALA A 146 -2.99 46.52 33.76
N ARG A 147 -2.59 45.89 32.66
CA ARG A 147 -1.17 45.62 32.37
C ARG A 147 -0.40 46.86 31.93
N LEU A 148 -1.06 47.76 31.20
CA LEU A 148 -0.47 49.01 30.73
C LEU A 148 -0.37 50.06 31.84
N SER A 149 -1.23 49.98 32.85
CA SER A 149 -1.21 50.86 34.02
C SER A 149 -0.31 50.37 35.16
N GLY A 150 0.36 49.22 34.99
CA GLY A 150 1.17 48.56 36.02
C GLY A 150 2.67 48.58 35.77
N ALA A 151 3.18 49.61 35.10
CA ALA A 151 4.62 49.93 34.97
C ALA A 151 4.85 51.38 35.41
#